data_AF-A0A7C4IQ08-F1
#
_entry.id   AF-A0A7C4IQ08-F1
#
_cell.length_a   1.000
_cell.length_b   1.000
_cell.length_c   1.000
_cell.angle_alpha   90.00
_cell.angle_beta   90.00
_cell.angle_gamma   90.00
#
_symmetry.space_group_name_H-M   'P 1'
#
loop_
_entity.id
_entity.type
_entity.pdbx_description
1 polymer ?
#
loop_
_entity_poly.entity_id
_entity_poly.type
_entity_poly.pdbx_seq_one_letter_code
_entity_poly.pdbx_strand_id
1 'polypeptide(L)'
;MAAYVPRAAADTVTVASGGGTLRLSGRIVDYTGEKLELETPDGGLRTIKAAQVVEITADWGADHSAADRAMSGGRYAEALALYARAIESERRPWVRRLATAQIVRCRRALGQTEQAVEGFLVLVQADPATPYFDCIPLAWLSWPPELNVELAAQRWMGRPEPAARLLGASHLLASPQQAAAIAMLDGLSRDADPRVAWAARAQRLRLLPASRRMDELSQRQREFADAPRWLQPGLSYVFGRAWAAGGRFDEAALSFLRCGLTEPCDRALAAQAMLEAGLALDQAGAKRESDAVWRETAAKFGDQRRVTAELASRDPQRAGRFAVNPPDSVPRPLPLAQPGRAAAVRLESNEGDFLAALRDRGLSRLAGVYCETALAQPDLPPARRAELSIELIRSLTMEALGAPPAEREAIWNRADQAVAQFVERHSGEFWALSVRVQGLIARSAQAELAFHEAAARNMAPAWRDRAKESLRAVLRQWEQHAAELEERQR
;
A
#
# COMPACT_ATOMS: atom_id res chain seq x y z
N MET A 1 -6.04 2.90 57.98
CA MET A 1 -6.27 3.43 56.62
C MET A 1 -5.42 2.62 55.66
N ALA A 2 -6.02 1.64 54.99
CA ALA A 2 -5.33 0.88 53.96
C ALA A 2 -5.06 1.82 52.78
N ALA A 3 -3.79 1.96 52.40
CA ALA A 3 -3.39 2.76 51.26
C ALA A 3 -4.11 2.25 50.00
N TYR A 4 -4.85 3.13 49.34
CA TYR A 4 -5.39 2.88 48.02
C TYR A 4 -4.20 2.73 47.06
N VAL A 5 -3.84 1.49 46.75
CA VAL A 5 -2.92 1.18 45.64
C VAL A 5 -3.75 1.30 44.37
N PRO A 6 -3.44 2.23 43.45
CA PRO A 6 -4.17 2.31 42.19
C PRO A 6 -4.00 0.97 41.47
N ARG A 7 -5.13 0.32 41.14
CA ARG A 7 -5.16 -0.88 40.29
C ARG A 7 -4.54 -0.46 38.96
N ALA A 8 -3.40 -1.07 38.57
CA ALA A 8 -2.83 -0.86 37.24
C ALA A 8 -3.95 -1.05 36.21
N ALA A 9 -4.05 -0.15 35.22
CA ALA A 9 -5.05 -0.26 34.17
C ALA A 9 -4.92 -1.65 33.52
N ALA A 10 -6.02 -2.40 33.45
CA ALA A 10 -6.00 -3.73 32.89
C ALA A 10 -5.66 -3.67 31.39
N ASP A 11 -4.76 -4.54 30.94
CA ASP A 11 -4.48 -4.70 29.51
C ASP A 11 -5.75 -5.19 28.81
N THR A 12 -5.91 -4.79 27.57
CA THR A 12 -6.98 -5.23 26.67
C THR A 12 -6.37 -6.02 25.51
N VAL A 13 -6.95 -7.18 25.21
CA VAL A 13 -6.65 -7.96 24.00
C VAL A 13 -7.92 -8.10 23.16
N THR A 14 -7.84 -7.70 21.89
CA THR A 14 -8.89 -7.96 20.89
C THR A 14 -8.53 -9.23 20.13
N VAL A 15 -9.44 -10.21 20.10
CA VAL A 15 -9.23 -11.50 19.43
C VAL A 15 -10.28 -11.78 18.36
N ALA A 16 -9.88 -12.41 17.26
CA ALA A 16 -10.79 -12.89 16.23
C ALA A 16 -11.58 -14.11 16.75
N SER A 17 -12.90 -14.08 16.60
CA SER A 17 -13.80 -15.16 17.02
C SER A 17 -14.99 -15.29 16.07
N GLY A 18 -15.11 -16.43 15.38
CA GLY A 18 -16.33 -16.86 14.69
C GLY A 18 -17.00 -15.85 13.76
N GLY A 19 -16.23 -15.00 13.06
CA GLY A 19 -16.76 -13.97 12.15
C GLY A 19 -16.77 -12.53 12.70
N GLY A 20 -16.30 -12.32 13.93
CA GLY A 20 -16.15 -10.99 14.53
C GLY A 20 -14.95 -10.89 15.46
N THR A 21 -14.92 -9.85 16.30
CA THR A 21 -13.86 -9.62 17.30
C THR A 21 -14.42 -9.63 18.71
N LEU A 22 -13.71 -10.26 19.64
CA LEU A 22 -14.01 -10.27 21.07
C LEU A 22 -12.94 -9.50 21.82
N ARG A 23 -13.36 -8.59 22.72
CA ARG A 23 -12.45 -7.82 23.58
C ARG A 23 -12.35 -8.49 24.95
N LEU A 24 -11.13 -8.79 25.37
CA LEU A 24 -10.79 -9.42 26.65
C LEU A 24 -9.95 -8.45 27.48
N SER A 25 -10.16 -8.45 28.80
CA SER A 25 -9.39 -7.60 29.73
C SER A 25 -8.69 -8.46 30.78
N GLY A 26 -7.46 -8.11 31.13
CA GLY A 26 -6.64 -8.86 32.09
C GLY A 26 -5.21 -8.32 32.15
N ARG A 27 -4.28 -9.05 32.74
CA ARG A 27 -2.84 -8.76 32.67
C ARG A 27 -2.19 -9.72 31.68
N ILE A 28 -1.49 -9.20 30.68
CA ILE A 28 -0.76 -10.03 29.74
C ILE A 28 0.54 -10.49 30.40
N VAL A 29 0.62 -11.79 30.66
CA VAL A 29 1.79 -12.44 31.26
C VAL A 29 2.90 -12.55 30.23
N ASP A 30 2.58 -13.11 29.06
CA ASP A 30 3.50 -13.20 27.94
C ASP A 30 2.74 -13.28 26.60
N TYR A 31 3.43 -12.94 25.51
CA TYR A 31 2.91 -13.03 24.15
C TYR A 31 3.99 -13.46 23.17
N THR A 32 3.85 -14.68 22.67
CA THR A 32 4.75 -15.36 21.74
C THR A 32 4.10 -15.58 20.38
N GLY A 33 4.88 -16.11 19.43
CA GLY A 33 4.39 -16.53 18.13
C GLY A 33 3.34 -17.64 18.16
N GLU A 34 3.26 -18.38 19.25
CA GLU A 34 2.33 -19.50 19.41
C GLU A 34 1.07 -19.07 20.17
N LYS A 35 1.25 -18.30 21.25
CA LYS A 35 0.17 -17.97 22.18
C LYS A 35 0.37 -16.66 22.93
N LEU A 36 -0.75 -16.10 23.37
CA LEU A 36 -0.85 -15.05 24.38
C LEU A 36 -1.41 -15.66 25.67
N GLU A 37 -0.79 -15.34 26.79
CA GLU A 37 -1.24 -15.74 28.13
C GLU A 37 -1.81 -14.52 28.87
N LEU A 38 -3.10 -14.56 29.16
CA LEU A 38 -3.85 -13.48 29.81
C LEU A 38 -4.32 -13.95 31.19
N GLU A 39 -3.85 -13.28 32.24
CA GLU A 39 -4.39 -13.45 33.58
C GLU A 39 -5.65 -12.60 33.74
N THR A 40 -6.79 -13.24 33.96
CA THR A 40 -8.10 -12.58 34.06
C THR A 40 -8.29 -11.95 35.44
N PRO A 41 -9.24 -10.99 35.61
CA PRO A 41 -9.42 -10.28 36.87
C PRO A 41 -9.81 -11.15 38.08
N ASP A 42 -10.33 -12.36 37.83
CA ASP A 42 -10.65 -13.42 38.78
C ASP A 42 -9.45 -14.35 39.10
N GLY A 43 -8.26 -14.07 38.54
CA GLY A 43 -7.03 -14.81 38.79
C GLY A 43 -6.83 -16.06 37.92
N GLY A 44 -7.74 -16.31 36.96
CA GLY A 44 -7.60 -17.40 35.99
C GLY A 44 -6.54 -17.10 34.93
N LEU A 45 -5.90 -18.14 34.39
CA LEU A 45 -5.00 -18.00 33.23
C LEU A 45 -5.70 -18.47 31.96
N ARG A 46 -5.86 -17.57 30.98
CA ARG A 46 -6.43 -17.87 29.68
C ARG A 46 -5.35 -17.88 28.62
N THR A 47 -5.24 -18.99 27.89
CA THR A 47 -4.36 -19.12 26.71
C THR A 47 -5.14 -18.82 25.44
N ILE A 48 -4.59 -17.95 24.59
CA ILE A 48 -5.15 -17.54 23.30
C ILE A 48 -4.11 -17.84 22.22
N LYS A 49 -4.49 -18.42 21.08
CA LYS A 49 -3.54 -18.64 19.97
C LYS A 49 -3.08 -17.29 19.42
N ALA A 50 -1.79 -17.14 19.14
CA ALA A 50 -1.24 -15.86 18.66
C ALA A 50 -1.91 -15.39 17.36
N ALA A 51 -2.23 -16.32 16.46
CA ALA A 51 -2.94 -16.04 15.21
C ALA A 51 -4.36 -15.48 15.39
N GLN A 52 -4.94 -15.58 16.59
CA GLN A 52 -6.25 -15.00 16.91
C GLN A 52 -6.12 -13.58 17.47
N VAL A 53 -4.93 -13.13 17.89
CA VAL A 53 -4.73 -11.79 18.46
C VAL A 53 -4.73 -10.76 17.34
N VAL A 54 -5.65 -9.80 17.41
CA VAL A 54 -5.81 -8.72 16.43
C VAL A 54 -5.16 -7.44 16.91
N GLU A 55 -5.39 -7.09 18.18
CA GLU A 55 -4.90 -5.84 18.78
C GLU A 55 -4.63 -6.04 20.27
N ILE A 56 -3.58 -5.37 20.77
CA ILE A 56 -3.27 -5.30 22.18
C ILE A 56 -3.24 -3.82 22.57
N THR A 57 -3.90 -3.48 23.66
CA THR A 57 -3.78 -2.19 24.32
C THR A 57 -3.28 -2.43 25.74
N ALA A 58 -2.12 -1.88 26.07
CA ALA A 58 -1.52 -2.00 27.40
C ALA A 58 -0.99 -0.62 27.84
N ASP A 59 -0.64 -0.50 29.12
CA ASP A 59 0.19 0.62 29.56
C ASP A 59 1.62 0.43 29.03
N TRP A 60 1.96 1.15 27.97
CA TRP A 60 3.26 1.05 27.31
C TRP A 60 4.39 1.75 28.08
N GLY A 61 4.06 2.62 29.04
CA GLY A 61 5.01 3.53 29.65
C GLY A 61 5.36 4.74 28.76
N ALA A 62 5.93 5.78 29.38
CA ALA A 62 6.14 7.09 28.75
C ALA A 62 7.15 7.04 27.59
N ASP A 63 8.28 6.37 27.76
CA ASP A 63 9.34 6.29 26.74
C ASP A 63 8.87 5.49 25.50
N HIS A 64 8.15 4.38 25.69
CA HIS A 64 7.59 3.61 24.57
C HIS A 64 6.55 4.42 23.79
N SER A 65 5.60 5.06 24.50
CA SER A 65 4.58 5.90 23.87
C SER A 65 5.19 7.11 23.16
N ALA A 66 6.28 7.67 23.68
CA ALA A 66 7.03 8.72 23.00
C ALA A 66 7.75 8.19 21.75
N ALA A 67 8.31 6.98 21.82
CA ALA A 67 8.94 6.32 20.69
C ALA A 67 7.95 6.04 19.55
N ASP A 68 6.74 5.55 19.85
CA ASP A 68 5.66 5.33 18.87
C ASP A 68 5.30 6.63 18.13
N ARG A 69 5.18 7.74 18.86
CA ARG A 69 4.91 9.06 18.27
C ARG A 69 6.07 9.54 17.40
N ALA A 70 7.32 9.36 17.85
CA ALA A 70 8.49 9.71 17.06
C ALA A 70 8.57 8.89 15.78
N MET A 71 8.32 7.58 15.86
CA MET A 71 8.31 6.64 14.75
C MET A 71 7.23 7.00 13.72
N SER A 72 6.01 7.28 14.19
CA SER A 72 4.89 7.71 13.33
C SER A 72 5.15 9.05 12.65
N GLY A 73 5.93 9.93 13.28
CA GLY A 73 6.38 11.19 12.71
C GLY A 73 7.64 11.08 11.83
N GLY A 74 8.15 9.87 11.55
CA GLY A 74 9.35 9.67 10.74
C GLY A 74 10.66 10.06 11.43
N ARG A 75 10.65 10.33 12.74
CA ARG A 75 11.83 10.69 13.55
C ARG A 75 12.51 9.43 14.08
N TYR A 76 13.04 8.59 13.17
CA TYR A 76 13.53 7.25 13.50
C TYR A 76 14.74 7.23 14.46
N ALA A 77 15.62 8.24 14.39
CA ALA A 77 16.77 8.33 15.31
C ALA A 77 16.32 8.60 16.75
N GLU A 78 15.33 9.48 16.93
CA GLU A 78 14.71 9.75 18.23
C GLU A 78 13.94 8.54 18.74
N ALA A 79 13.13 7.91 17.89
CA ALA A 79 12.39 6.69 18.22
C ALA A 79 13.33 5.56 18.68
N LEU A 80 14.45 5.34 17.97
CA LEU A 80 15.46 4.36 18.32
C LEU A 80 16.00 4.58 19.75
N ALA A 81 16.36 5.82 20.08
CA ALA A 81 16.87 6.15 21.41
C ALA A 81 15.82 5.95 22.51
N LEU A 82 14.56 6.31 22.24
CA LEU A 82 13.45 6.15 23.18
C LEU A 82 13.08 4.67 23.41
N TYR A 83 13.02 3.85 22.37
CA TYR A 83 12.80 2.41 22.54
C TYR A 83 13.94 1.73 23.30
N ALA A 84 15.19 2.11 23.05
CA ALA A 84 16.33 1.57 23.79
C ALA A 84 16.21 1.84 25.29
N ARG A 85 15.86 3.08 25.67
CA ARG A 85 15.58 3.45 27.07
C ARG A 85 14.37 2.71 27.65
N ALA A 86 13.29 2.57 26.88
CA ALA A 86 12.11 1.83 27.32
C ALA A 86 12.45 0.40 27.72
N ILE A 87 13.30 -0.28 26.93
CA ILE A 87 13.77 -1.64 27.22
C ILE A 87 14.56 -1.72 28.54
N GLU A 88 15.33 -0.71 28.93
CA GLU A 88 16.10 -0.74 30.18
C GLU A 88 15.21 -0.84 31.41
N SER A 89 14.08 -0.14 31.43
CA SER A 89 13.12 -0.14 32.53
C SER A 89 12.01 -1.21 32.43
N GLU A 90 11.78 -1.75 31.24
CA GLU A 90 10.67 -2.69 30.98
C GLU A 90 10.96 -4.09 31.51
N ARG A 91 10.03 -4.62 32.32
CA ARG A 91 10.12 -5.94 32.96
C ARG A 91 9.32 -7.01 32.23
N ARG A 92 8.31 -6.63 31.43
CA ARG A 92 7.45 -7.56 30.67
C ARG A 92 8.22 -8.09 29.46
N PRO A 93 8.51 -9.40 29.35
CA PRO A 93 9.29 -9.96 28.25
C PRO A 93 8.67 -9.70 26.87
N TRP A 94 7.34 -9.77 26.76
CA TRP A 94 6.63 -9.52 25.51
C TRP A 94 6.73 -8.06 25.04
N VAL A 95 6.69 -7.08 25.95
CA VAL A 95 6.88 -5.66 25.60
C VAL A 95 8.30 -5.39 25.16
N ARG A 96 9.30 -6.03 25.79
CA ARG A 96 10.70 -5.94 25.35
C ARG A 96 10.88 -6.48 23.94
N ARG A 97 10.21 -7.58 23.58
CA ARG A 97 10.21 -8.14 22.21
C ARG A 97 9.55 -7.19 21.22
N LEU A 98 8.40 -6.60 21.56
CA LEU A 98 7.76 -5.56 20.76
C LEU A 98 8.73 -4.39 20.51
N ALA A 99 9.30 -3.81 21.58
CA ALA A 99 10.23 -2.69 21.47
C ALA A 99 11.48 -3.05 20.65
N THR A 100 11.99 -4.28 20.76
CA THR A 100 13.11 -4.76 19.94
C THR A 100 12.73 -4.83 18.46
N ALA A 101 11.52 -5.27 18.12
CA ALA A 101 11.02 -5.24 16.74
C ALA A 101 10.90 -3.81 16.20
N GLN A 102 10.49 -2.85 17.03
CA GLN A 102 10.46 -1.44 16.64
C GLN A 102 11.86 -0.85 16.45
N ILE A 103 12.83 -1.25 17.28
CA ILE A 103 14.25 -0.91 17.10
C ILE A 103 14.77 -1.43 15.75
N VAL A 104 14.45 -2.67 15.38
CA VAL A 104 14.83 -3.24 14.08
C VAL A 104 14.29 -2.37 12.94
N ARG A 105 13.01 -1.97 12.99
CA ARG A 105 12.41 -1.09 11.97
C ARG A 105 13.07 0.28 11.91
N CYS A 106 13.38 0.90 13.07
CA CYS A 106 14.08 2.18 13.11
C CYS A 106 15.47 2.06 12.48
N ARG A 107 16.23 1.02 12.83
CA ARG A 107 17.57 0.77 12.26
C ARG A 107 17.52 0.59 10.76
N ARG A 108 16.53 -0.15 10.24
CA ARG A 108 16.31 -0.28 8.79
C ARG A 108 16.05 1.07 8.13
N ALA A 109 15.15 1.88 8.68
CA ALA A 109 14.84 3.22 8.16
C ALA A 109 16.07 4.15 8.14
N LEU A 110 17.01 3.96 9.08
CA LEU A 110 18.27 4.69 9.18
C LEU A 110 19.40 4.11 8.32
N GLY A 111 19.18 3.00 7.61
CA GLY A 111 20.22 2.30 6.83
C GLY A 111 21.24 1.54 7.68
N GLN A 112 20.95 1.30 8.96
CA GLN A 112 21.78 0.55 9.90
C GLN A 112 21.56 -0.96 9.75
N THR A 113 21.89 -1.49 8.58
CA THR A 113 21.51 -2.85 8.15
C THR A 113 22.06 -3.95 9.04
N GLU A 114 23.36 -3.92 9.37
CA GLU A 114 23.98 -4.95 10.23
C GLU A 114 23.31 -4.98 11.61
N GLN A 115 23.11 -3.82 12.24
CA GLN A 115 22.48 -3.74 13.56
C GLN A 115 20.98 -4.12 13.53
N ALA A 116 20.30 -3.87 12.40
CA ALA A 116 18.92 -4.32 12.20
C ALA A 116 18.84 -5.84 12.14
N VAL A 117 19.74 -6.48 11.38
CA VAL A 117 19.78 -7.95 11.26
C VAL A 117 20.10 -8.60 12.60
N GLU A 118 21.13 -8.14 13.31
CA GLU A 118 21.46 -8.72 14.61
C GLU A 118 20.32 -8.54 15.63
N GLY A 119 19.66 -7.38 15.64
CA GLY A 119 18.48 -7.15 16.48
C GLY A 119 17.32 -8.10 16.15
N PHE A 120 17.11 -8.40 14.87
CA PHE A 120 16.12 -9.38 14.44
C PHE A 120 16.50 -10.81 14.84
N LEU A 121 17.78 -11.19 14.75
CA LEU A 121 18.22 -12.52 15.16
C LEU A 121 18.11 -12.71 16.68
N VAL A 122 18.26 -11.65 17.49
CA VAL A 122 17.93 -11.68 18.92
C VAL A 122 16.45 -11.98 19.15
N LEU A 123 15.53 -11.42 18.34
CA LEU A 123 14.10 -11.74 18.42
C LEU A 123 13.82 -13.21 18.10
N VAL A 124 14.40 -13.72 17.02
CA VAL A 124 14.22 -15.12 16.58
C VAL A 124 14.83 -16.09 17.59
N GLN A 125 15.95 -15.73 18.22
CA GLN A 125 16.55 -16.55 19.27
C GLN A 125 15.66 -16.60 20.53
N ALA A 126 15.06 -15.46 20.90
CA ALA A 126 14.18 -15.38 22.07
C ALA A 126 12.82 -16.09 21.82
N ASP A 127 12.30 -16.01 20.61
CA ASP A 127 11.07 -16.68 20.18
C ASP A 127 11.16 -17.01 18.67
N PRO A 128 11.50 -18.25 18.30
CA PRO A 128 11.59 -18.65 16.90
C PRO A 128 10.28 -18.42 16.14
N ALA A 129 9.14 -18.54 16.81
CA ALA A 129 7.82 -18.33 16.23
C ALA A 129 7.38 -16.85 16.24
N THR A 130 8.21 -15.92 16.71
CA THR A 130 7.86 -14.51 17.01
C THR A 130 6.76 -13.89 16.13
N PRO A 131 5.75 -13.21 16.73
CA PRO A 131 4.71 -12.54 15.96
C PRO A 131 5.26 -11.35 15.15
N TYR A 132 6.48 -10.92 15.45
CA TYR A 132 7.15 -9.79 14.82
C TYR A 132 8.09 -10.19 13.67
N PHE A 133 7.88 -11.37 13.07
CA PHE A 133 8.71 -11.84 11.95
C PHE A 133 8.67 -10.88 10.75
N ASP A 134 7.59 -10.11 10.60
CA ASP A 134 7.40 -9.14 9.53
C ASP A 134 8.42 -7.99 9.53
N CYS A 135 9.13 -7.74 10.65
CA CYS A 135 10.20 -6.76 10.69
C CYS A 135 11.52 -7.24 10.06
N ILE A 136 11.57 -8.50 9.56
CA ILE A 136 12.76 -9.13 8.96
C ILE A 136 13.46 -8.22 7.93
N PRO A 137 14.75 -7.86 8.14
CA PRO A 137 15.51 -6.96 7.27
C PRO A 137 16.02 -7.62 5.98
N LEU A 138 15.11 -8.04 5.12
CA LEU A 138 15.42 -8.56 3.78
C LEU A 138 15.92 -7.46 2.85
N ALA A 139 16.90 -7.77 2.00
CA ALA A 139 17.32 -6.91 0.91
C ALA A 139 16.35 -7.05 -0.27
N TRP A 140 15.65 -5.97 -0.61
CA TRP A 140 14.79 -5.92 -1.80
C TRP A 140 15.42 -5.15 -2.96
N LEU A 141 16.25 -4.17 -2.63
CA LEU A 141 16.98 -3.36 -3.60
C LEU A 141 18.14 -4.18 -4.19
N SER A 142 18.38 -4.06 -5.49
CA SER A 142 19.40 -4.83 -6.22
C SER A 142 20.78 -4.16 -6.23
N TRP A 143 21.07 -3.36 -5.22
CA TRP A 143 22.36 -2.70 -5.09
C TRP A 143 23.39 -3.63 -4.44
N PRO A 144 24.66 -3.58 -4.86
CA PRO A 144 25.73 -4.25 -4.13
C PRO A 144 25.73 -3.80 -2.65
N PRO A 145 25.87 -4.74 -1.70
CA PRO A 145 25.98 -4.40 -0.29
C PRO A 145 27.26 -3.62 -0.01
N GLU A 146 27.25 -2.80 1.05
CA GLU A 146 28.47 -2.22 1.59
C GLU A 146 29.36 -3.33 2.17
N LEU A 147 30.69 -3.15 2.16
CA LEU A 147 31.65 -4.21 2.52
C LEU A 147 31.39 -4.82 3.91
N ASN A 148 31.04 -3.99 4.90
CA ASN A 148 30.69 -4.46 6.24
C ASN A 148 29.43 -5.36 6.22
N VAL A 149 28.42 -4.99 5.44
CA VAL A 149 27.19 -5.78 5.28
C VAL A 149 27.47 -7.08 4.52
N GLU A 150 28.31 -7.06 3.49
CA GLU A 150 28.71 -8.27 2.76
C GLU A 150 29.40 -9.28 3.70
N LEU A 151 30.39 -8.84 4.48
CA LEU A 151 31.09 -9.68 5.44
C LEU A 151 30.16 -10.20 6.56
N ALA A 152 29.23 -9.36 7.04
CA ALA A 152 28.22 -9.79 7.99
C ALA A 152 27.25 -10.83 7.39
N ALA A 153 26.83 -10.63 6.14
CA ALA A 153 25.94 -11.53 5.42
C ALA A 153 26.55 -12.91 5.17
N GLN A 154 27.86 -12.98 4.87
CA GLN A 154 28.58 -14.25 4.81
C GLN A 154 28.56 -14.99 6.15
N ARG A 155 28.74 -14.27 7.27
CA ARG A 155 28.64 -14.85 8.62
C ARG A 155 27.22 -15.34 8.92
N TRP A 156 26.19 -14.56 8.60
CA TRP A 156 24.79 -14.98 8.79
C TRP A 156 24.42 -16.20 7.95
N MET A 157 24.91 -16.27 6.71
CA MET A 157 24.68 -17.41 5.82
C MET A 157 25.29 -18.72 6.36
N GLY A 158 26.34 -18.62 7.18
CA GLY A 158 26.96 -19.76 7.86
C GLY A 158 26.34 -20.14 9.20
N ARG A 159 25.37 -19.37 9.72
CA ARG A 159 24.70 -19.68 11.00
C ARG A 159 23.69 -20.84 10.84
N PRO A 160 23.39 -21.59 11.92
CA PRO A 160 22.46 -22.72 11.86
C PRO A 160 20.99 -22.29 11.69
N GLU A 161 20.60 -21.10 12.16
CA GLU A 161 19.21 -20.65 12.11
C GLU A 161 18.75 -20.38 10.67
N PRO A 162 17.63 -20.96 10.20
CA PRO A 162 17.12 -20.72 8.84
C PRO A 162 16.89 -19.23 8.51
N ALA A 163 16.42 -18.45 9.47
CA ALA A 163 16.22 -17.01 9.31
C ALA A 163 17.54 -16.25 9.10
N ALA A 164 18.63 -16.64 9.78
CA ALA A 164 19.95 -16.07 9.56
C ALA A 164 20.49 -16.42 8.17
N ARG A 165 20.32 -17.67 7.74
CA ARG A 165 20.71 -18.13 6.40
C ARG A 165 19.97 -17.38 5.28
N LEU A 166 18.66 -17.19 5.47
CA LEU A 166 17.81 -16.39 4.58
C LEU A 166 18.32 -14.94 4.47
N LEU A 167 18.62 -14.30 5.60
CA LEU A 167 19.13 -12.94 5.63
C LEU A 167 20.50 -12.82 4.94
N GLY A 168 21.43 -13.73 5.25
CA GLY A 168 22.73 -13.79 4.59
C GLY A 168 22.59 -13.91 3.08
N ALA A 169 21.81 -14.89 2.60
CA ALA A 169 21.59 -15.09 1.17
C ALA A 169 20.89 -13.89 0.50
N SER A 170 19.90 -13.28 1.15
CA SER A 170 19.18 -12.10 0.63
C SER A 170 20.15 -10.93 0.36
N HIS A 171 21.05 -10.61 1.29
CA HIS A 171 22.02 -9.52 1.12
C HIS A 171 23.14 -9.87 0.12
N LEU A 172 23.47 -11.15 -0.06
CA LEU A 172 24.52 -11.60 -0.98
C LEU A 172 24.05 -11.77 -2.44
N LEU A 173 22.75 -11.65 -2.74
CA LEU A 173 22.22 -11.80 -4.10
C LEU A 173 22.80 -10.81 -5.14
N ALA A 174 23.22 -9.62 -4.69
CA ALA A 174 23.83 -8.59 -5.54
C ALA A 174 25.36 -8.47 -5.34
N SER A 175 25.98 -9.53 -4.80
CA SER A 175 27.41 -9.60 -4.50
C SER A 175 28.13 -10.63 -5.40
N PRO A 176 29.47 -10.71 -5.36
CA PRO A 176 30.21 -11.79 -6.02
C PRO A 176 29.83 -13.20 -5.52
N GLN A 177 29.23 -13.34 -4.34
CA GLN A 177 28.78 -14.64 -3.81
C GLN A 177 27.35 -15.02 -4.23
N GLN A 178 26.81 -14.38 -5.28
CA GLN A 178 25.45 -14.60 -5.78
C GLN A 178 25.11 -16.09 -6.01
N ALA A 179 26.02 -16.89 -6.58
CA ALA A 179 25.76 -18.30 -6.84
C ALA A 179 25.48 -19.10 -5.55
N ALA A 180 26.26 -18.86 -4.49
CA ALA A 180 26.05 -19.48 -3.18
C ALA A 180 24.75 -18.99 -2.53
N ALA A 181 24.44 -17.70 -2.66
CA ALA A 181 23.18 -17.13 -2.19
C ALA A 181 21.96 -17.75 -2.89
N ILE A 182 22.02 -17.96 -4.21
CA ILE A 182 20.96 -18.64 -4.98
C ILE A 182 20.75 -20.06 -4.45
N ALA A 183 21.84 -20.84 -4.31
CA ALA A 183 21.75 -22.21 -3.82
C ALA A 183 21.14 -22.27 -2.40
N MET A 184 21.51 -21.32 -1.54
CA MET A 184 20.94 -21.21 -0.19
C MET A 184 19.44 -20.91 -0.22
N LEU A 185 18.99 -19.96 -1.04
CA LEU A 185 17.56 -19.62 -1.18
C LEU A 185 16.75 -20.78 -1.79
N ASP A 186 17.32 -21.50 -2.77
CA ASP A 186 16.66 -22.67 -3.36
C ASP A 186 16.46 -23.78 -2.31
N GLY A 187 17.44 -23.98 -1.41
CA GLY A 187 17.30 -24.89 -0.26
C GLY A 187 16.21 -24.43 0.72
N LEU A 188 16.24 -23.15 1.11
CA LEU A 188 15.30 -22.56 2.06
C LEU A 188 13.87 -22.43 1.51
N SER A 189 13.67 -22.53 0.20
CA SER A 189 12.33 -22.49 -0.42
C SER A 189 11.39 -23.62 0.03
N ARG A 190 11.96 -24.67 0.64
CA ARG A 190 11.25 -25.83 1.20
C ARG A 190 11.43 -25.97 2.71
N ASP A 191 11.85 -24.90 3.39
CA ASP A 191 12.04 -24.91 4.83
C ASP A 191 10.73 -25.23 5.58
N ALA A 192 10.86 -25.85 6.75
CA ALA A 192 9.72 -26.23 7.59
C ALA A 192 8.99 -24.99 8.13
N ASP A 193 9.69 -23.87 8.33
CA ASP A 193 9.05 -22.59 8.63
C ASP A 193 8.50 -21.96 7.34
N PRO A 194 7.16 -21.87 7.18
CA PRO A 194 6.56 -21.32 5.96
C PRO A 194 6.94 -19.85 5.72
N ARG A 195 7.28 -19.09 6.77
CA ARG A 195 7.69 -17.68 6.65
C ARG A 195 9.05 -17.58 5.95
N VAL A 196 9.97 -18.48 6.31
CA VAL A 196 11.29 -18.59 5.68
C VAL A 196 11.14 -19.08 4.24
N ALA A 197 10.33 -20.11 4.01
CA ALA A 197 10.08 -20.65 2.67
C ALA A 197 9.44 -19.62 1.71
N TRP A 198 8.48 -18.84 2.18
CA TRP A 198 7.89 -17.75 1.39
C TRP A 198 8.90 -16.64 1.09
N ALA A 199 9.66 -16.19 2.08
CA ALA A 199 10.69 -15.17 1.85
C ALA A 199 11.77 -15.65 0.89
N ALA A 200 12.22 -16.90 0.99
CA ALA A 200 13.23 -17.44 0.09
C ALA A 200 12.73 -17.44 -1.37
N ARG A 201 11.50 -17.91 -1.60
CA ARG A 201 10.84 -17.86 -2.92
C ARG A 201 10.70 -16.43 -3.44
N ALA A 202 10.28 -15.50 -2.59
CA ALA A 202 10.13 -14.10 -2.96
C ALA A 202 11.48 -13.45 -3.31
N GLN A 203 12.54 -13.76 -2.55
CA GLN A 203 13.88 -13.23 -2.81
C GLN A 203 14.47 -13.73 -4.14
N ARG A 204 14.12 -14.95 -4.58
CA ARG A 204 14.51 -15.45 -5.91
C ARG A 204 13.93 -14.60 -7.05
N LEU A 205 12.78 -13.95 -6.84
CA LEU A 205 12.17 -13.09 -7.86
C LEU A 205 12.97 -11.81 -8.15
N ARG A 206 13.93 -11.43 -7.29
CA ARG A 206 14.86 -10.33 -7.57
C ARG A 206 15.75 -10.60 -8.80
N LEU A 207 15.82 -11.86 -9.22
CA LEU A 207 16.56 -12.33 -10.39
C LEU A 207 15.64 -12.65 -11.57
N LEU A 208 14.38 -12.21 -11.53
CA LEU A 208 13.48 -12.36 -12.68
C LEU A 208 14.14 -11.73 -13.93
N PRO A 209 14.20 -12.46 -15.05
CA PRO A 209 14.68 -11.89 -16.29
C PRO A 209 13.72 -10.79 -16.75
N ALA A 210 14.26 -9.84 -17.51
CA ALA A 210 13.43 -8.94 -18.31
C ALA A 210 12.63 -9.79 -19.31
N SER A 211 11.33 -9.96 -19.10
CA SER A 211 10.45 -10.61 -20.07
C SER A 211 9.54 -9.56 -20.70
N ARG A 212 9.45 -9.58 -22.03
CA ARG A 212 8.45 -8.81 -22.78
C ARG A 212 7.10 -9.54 -22.85
N ARG A 213 7.05 -10.82 -22.46
CA ARG A 213 5.83 -11.63 -22.51
C ARG A 213 4.97 -11.33 -21.28
N MET A 214 3.83 -10.68 -21.52
CA MET A 214 2.88 -10.29 -20.48
C MET A 214 2.37 -11.47 -19.67
N ASP A 215 2.03 -12.56 -20.35
CA ASP A 215 1.37 -13.71 -19.71
C ASP A 215 2.26 -14.40 -18.67
N GLU A 216 3.57 -14.49 -18.94
CA GLU A 216 4.53 -15.14 -18.04
C GLU A 216 4.69 -14.36 -16.72
N LEU A 217 4.91 -13.04 -16.80
CA LEU A 217 5.03 -12.20 -15.61
C LEU A 217 3.70 -12.10 -14.85
N SER A 218 2.57 -12.03 -15.56
CA SER A 218 1.24 -11.98 -14.96
C SER A 218 0.90 -13.28 -14.24
N GLN A 219 1.20 -14.44 -14.84
CA GLN A 219 1.04 -15.74 -14.22
C GLN A 219 1.88 -15.84 -12.95
N ARG A 220 3.15 -15.42 -13.01
CA ARG A 220 4.04 -15.45 -11.86
C ARG A 220 3.61 -14.50 -10.75
N GLN A 221 3.04 -13.35 -11.09
CA GLN A 221 2.45 -12.44 -10.11
C GLN A 221 1.22 -13.07 -9.43
N ARG A 222 0.38 -13.81 -10.17
CA ARG A 222 -0.74 -14.57 -9.60
C ARG A 222 -0.30 -15.67 -8.64
N GLU A 223 0.80 -16.37 -8.92
CA GLU A 223 1.37 -17.38 -8.01
C GLU A 223 1.78 -16.81 -6.64
N PHE A 224 2.05 -15.51 -6.58
CA PHE A 224 2.43 -14.79 -5.35
C PHE A 224 1.30 -13.91 -4.80
N ALA A 225 0.07 -14.02 -5.34
CA ALA A 225 -1.08 -13.27 -4.84
C ALA A 225 -1.36 -13.58 -3.36
N ASP A 226 -1.25 -14.85 -2.98
CA ASP A 226 -1.48 -15.34 -1.60
C ASP A 226 -0.25 -15.23 -0.69
N ALA A 227 0.83 -14.57 -1.15
CA ALA A 227 2.01 -14.39 -0.32
C ALA A 227 1.66 -13.56 0.93
N PRO A 228 2.29 -13.85 2.09
CA PRO A 228 2.06 -13.11 3.33
C PRO A 228 2.12 -11.59 3.13
N ARG A 229 1.21 -10.85 3.78
CA ARG A 229 1.08 -9.38 3.61
C ARG A 229 2.39 -8.63 3.78
N TRP A 230 3.25 -9.05 4.70
CA TRP A 230 4.54 -8.42 4.96
C TRP A 230 5.57 -8.57 3.83
N LEU A 231 5.36 -9.51 2.90
CA LEU A 231 6.18 -9.66 1.68
C LEU A 231 5.66 -8.82 0.51
N GLN A 232 4.40 -8.39 0.56
CA GLN A 232 3.73 -7.72 -0.56
C GLN A 232 4.45 -6.45 -1.05
N PRO A 233 5.01 -5.57 -0.20
CA PRO A 233 5.76 -4.42 -0.69
C PRO A 233 7.02 -4.83 -1.46
N GLY A 234 7.77 -5.81 -0.97
CA GLY A 234 8.94 -6.35 -1.65
C GLY A 234 8.61 -7.01 -2.99
N LEU A 235 7.55 -7.82 -3.00
CA LEU A 235 7.02 -8.45 -4.22
C LEU A 235 6.59 -7.41 -5.25
N SER A 236 5.84 -6.39 -4.81
CA SER A 236 5.38 -5.30 -5.67
C SER A 236 6.56 -4.56 -6.30
N TYR A 237 7.63 -4.32 -5.55
CA TYR A 237 8.84 -3.72 -6.09
C TYR A 237 9.52 -4.59 -7.16
N VAL A 238 9.75 -5.89 -6.90
CA VAL A 238 10.44 -6.76 -7.87
C VAL A 238 9.63 -6.99 -9.14
N PHE A 239 8.30 -7.08 -9.04
CA PHE A 239 7.45 -7.13 -10.23
C PHE A 239 7.47 -5.81 -10.99
N GLY A 240 7.45 -4.66 -10.30
CA GLY A 240 7.62 -3.35 -10.94
C GLY A 240 8.91 -3.24 -11.74
N ARG A 241 10.02 -3.75 -11.19
CA ARG A 241 11.31 -3.84 -11.90
C ARG A 241 11.23 -4.70 -13.15
N ALA A 242 10.60 -5.87 -13.07
CA ALA A 242 10.44 -6.77 -14.20
C ALA A 242 9.58 -6.14 -15.30
N TRP A 243 8.47 -5.48 -14.94
CA TRP A 243 7.60 -4.75 -15.86
C TRP A 243 8.34 -3.61 -16.55
N ALA A 244 9.09 -2.80 -15.79
CA ALA A 244 9.88 -1.70 -16.33
C ALA A 244 10.93 -2.20 -17.33
N ALA A 245 11.63 -3.29 -17.01
CA ALA A 245 12.61 -3.91 -17.89
C ALA A 245 11.98 -4.48 -19.18
N GLY A 246 10.72 -4.91 -19.10
CA GLY A 246 9.89 -5.32 -20.25
C GLY A 246 9.31 -4.17 -21.07
N GLY A 247 9.51 -2.91 -20.67
CA GLY A 247 8.94 -1.72 -21.33
C GLY A 247 7.46 -1.48 -21.01
N ARG A 248 6.91 -2.15 -20.00
CA ARG A 248 5.50 -2.03 -19.57
C ARG A 248 5.42 -1.03 -18.43
N PHE A 249 5.50 0.24 -18.80
CA PHE A 249 5.74 1.32 -17.83
C PHE A 249 4.52 1.64 -16.95
N ASP A 250 3.29 1.49 -17.44
CA ASP A 250 2.11 1.68 -16.60
C ASP A 250 1.97 0.58 -15.55
N GLU A 251 2.17 -0.69 -15.92
CA GLU A 251 2.20 -1.80 -14.95
C GLU A 251 3.33 -1.63 -13.94
N ALA A 252 4.51 -1.20 -14.40
CA ALA A 252 5.62 -0.90 -13.53
C ALA A 252 5.25 0.18 -12.50
N ALA A 253 4.68 1.30 -12.96
CA ALA A 253 4.25 2.40 -12.09
C ALA A 253 3.22 1.93 -11.05
N LEU A 254 2.22 1.15 -11.46
CA LEU A 254 1.23 0.57 -10.54
C LEU A 254 1.86 -0.32 -9.48
N SER A 255 2.75 -1.22 -9.88
CA SER A 255 3.48 -2.11 -8.97
C SER A 255 4.35 -1.33 -7.98
N PHE A 256 5.08 -0.32 -8.45
CA PHE A 256 5.88 0.53 -7.58
C PHE A 256 5.05 1.38 -6.62
N LEU A 257 3.92 1.94 -7.07
CA LEU A 257 3.01 2.68 -6.20
C LEU A 257 2.37 1.78 -5.14
N ARG A 258 2.05 0.53 -5.47
CA ARG A 258 1.64 -0.45 -4.44
C ARG A 258 2.70 -0.63 -3.38
N CYS A 259 3.97 -0.74 -3.77
CA CYS A 259 5.07 -0.81 -2.81
C CYS A 259 5.19 0.46 -1.95
N GLY A 260 5.17 1.64 -2.57
CA GLY A 260 5.38 2.92 -1.89
C GLY A 260 4.21 3.43 -1.06
N LEU A 261 2.98 2.96 -1.33
CA LEU A 261 1.76 3.41 -0.66
C LEU A 261 1.17 2.39 0.32
N THR A 262 1.63 1.14 0.32
CA THR A 262 1.11 0.11 1.25
C THR A 262 1.86 0.12 2.57
N GLU A 263 1.13 0.16 3.68
CA GLU A 263 1.66 -0.09 5.02
C GLU A 263 1.56 -1.58 5.40
N PRO A 264 2.58 -2.21 6.03
CA PRO A 264 3.89 -1.67 6.42
C PRO A 264 4.98 -1.89 5.35
N CYS A 265 5.65 -0.82 4.89
CA CYS A 265 6.77 -0.90 3.95
C CYS A 265 8.05 -0.32 4.55
N ASP A 266 9.20 -0.88 4.17
CA ASP A 266 10.51 -0.33 4.52
C ASP A 266 10.69 1.05 3.88
N ARG A 267 11.14 2.04 4.64
CA ARG A 267 11.22 3.43 4.17
C ARG A 267 12.12 3.60 2.96
N ALA A 268 13.27 2.92 2.92
CA ALA A 268 14.20 3.03 1.80
C ALA A 268 13.61 2.34 0.55
N LEU A 269 12.93 1.20 0.73
CA LEU A 269 12.22 0.52 -0.34
C LEU A 269 11.06 1.36 -0.88
N ALA A 270 10.24 1.94 0.00
CA ALA A 270 9.12 2.80 -0.38
C ALA A 270 9.61 4.05 -1.14
N ALA A 271 10.68 4.69 -0.66
CA ALA A 271 11.28 5.84 -1.33
C ALA A 271 11.79 5.48 -2.72
N GLN A 272 12.51 4.35 -2.86
CA GLN A 272 12.99 3.88 -4.15
C GLN A 272 11.83 3.52 -5.09
N ALA A 273 10.81 2.83 -4.59
CA ALA A 273 9.64 2.48 -5.39
C ALA A 273 8.92 3.75 -5.89
N MET A 274 8.70 4.75 -5.05
CA MET A 274 8.06 6.01 -5.47
C MET A 274 8.89 6.76 -6.53
N LEU A 275 10.21 6.77 -6.40
CA LEU A 275 11.10 7.30 -7.43
C LEU A 275 10.93 6.56 -8.76
N GLU A 276 11.00 5.22 -8.72
CA GLU A 276 10.88 4.37 -9.91
C GLU A 276 9.48 4.41 -10.54
N ALA A 277 8.43 4.64 -9.74
CA ALA A 277 7.08 4.88 -10.23
C ALA A 277 7.00 6.13 -11.10
N GLY A 278 7.55 7.26 -10.63
CA GLY A 278 7.58 8.48 -11.44
C GLY A 278 8.43 8.34 -12.70
N LEU A 279 9.54 7.59 -12.62
CA LEU A 279 10.34 7.27 -13.81
C LEU A 279 9.58 6.46 -14.84
N ALA A 280 8.85 5.44 -14.39
CA ALA A 280 7.99 4.66 -15.27
C ALA A 280 6.89 5.55 -15.89
N LEU A 281 6.26 6.43 -15.11
CA LEU A 281 5.26 7.37 -15.62
C LEU A 281 5.82 8.33 -16.68
N ASP A 282 7.04 8.84 -16.49
CA ASP A 282 7.70 9.66 -17.52
C ASP A 282 7.94 8.86 -18.82
N GLN A 283 8.38 7.60 -18.71
CA GLN A 283 8.56 6.71 -19.86
C GLN A 283 7.23 6.32 -20.53
N ALA A 284 6.13 6.29 -19.78
CA ALA A 284 4.78 6.11 -20.30
C ALA A 284 4.20 7.39 -20.94
N GLY A 285 4.92 8.52 -20.89
CA GLY A 285 4.46 9.83 -21.38
C GLY A 285 3.50 10.55 -20.42
N ALA A 286 3.26 10.02 -19.22
CA ALA A 286 2.35 10.55 -18.21
C ALA A 286 3.01 11.63 -17.34
N LYS A 287 3.52 12.68 -17.99
CA LYS A 287 4.38 13.70 -17.37
C LYS A 287 3.78 14.39 -16.13
N ARG A 288 2.48 14.68 -16.14
CA ARG A 288 1.78 15.31 -14.99
C ARG A 288 1.71 14.39 -13.77
N GLU A 289 1.43 13.10 -14.00
CA GLU A 289 1.36 12.08 -12.95
C GLU A 289 2.75 11.84 -12.36
N SER A 290 3.78 11.75 -13.21
CA SER A 290 5.18 11.69 -12.78
C SER A 290 5.56 12.87 -11.87
N ASP A 291 5.26 14.10 -12.28
CA ASP A 291 5.52 15.31 -11.48
C ASP A 291 4.80 15.30 -10.13
N ALA A 292 3.62 14.69 -10.04
CA ALA A 292 2.90 14.52 -8.77
C ALA A 292 3.61 13.52 -7.85
N VAL A 293 3.99 12.36 -8.37
CA VAL A 293 4.70 11.31 -7.63
C VAL A 293 6.06 11.80 -7.13
N TRP A 294 6.84 12.48 -7.97
CA TRP A 294 8.16 12.99 -7.56
C TRP A 294 8.08 14.09 -6.50
N ARG A 295 7.06 14.97 -6.56
CA ARG A 295 6.79 15.94 -5.49
C ARG A 295 6.51 15.27 -4.16
N GLU A 296 5.61 14.27 -4.14
CA GLU A 296 5.34 13.51 -2.93
C GLU A 296 6.60 12.78 -2.46
N THR A 297 7.39 12.23 -3.38
CA THR A 297 8.64 11.52 -3.06
C THR A 297 9.65 12.44 -2.36
N ALA A 298 9.90 13.63 -2.92
CA ALA A 298 10.81 14.61 -2.33
C ALA A 298 10.32 15.11 -0.97
N ALA A 299 9.01 15.36 -0.83
CA ALA A 299 8.43 15.83 0.42
C ALA A 299 8.44 14.76 1.53
N LYS A 300 8.11 13.50 1.20
CA LYS A 300 8.05 12.41 2.19
C LYS A 300 9.39 11.78 2.51
N PHE A 301 10.30 11.71 1.55
CA PHE A 301 11.54 10.91 1.64
C PHE A 301 12.80 11.75 1.44
N GLY A 302 12.74 13.05 1.73
CA GLY A 302 13.90 13.95 1.65
C GLY A 302 15.08 13.53 2.54
N ASP A 303 14.85 12.71 3.56
CA ASP A 303 15.88 12.09 4.40
C ASP A 303 16.63 10.94 3.72
N GLN A 304 16.08 10.36 2.66
CA GLN A 304 16.67 9.22 1.95
C GLN A 304 17.71 9.71 0.93
N ARG A 305 18.97 9.82 1.38
CA ARG A 305 20.10 10.39 0.62
C ARG A 305 20.29 9.82 -0.79
N ARG A 306 20.12 8.51 -0.98
CA ARG A 306 20.28 7.87 -2.30
C ARG A 306 19.19 8.32 -3.29
N VAL A 307 17.93 8.31 -2.84
CA VAL A 307 16.77 8.72 -3.65
C VAL A 307 16.83 10.21 -3.97
N THR A 308 17.19 11.05 -3.01
CA THR A 308 17.34 12.50 -3.23
C THR A 308 18.48 12.83 -4.20
N ALA A 309 19.63 12.15 -4.11
CA ALA A 309 20.72 12.30 -5.07
C ALA A 309 20.31 11.86 -6.48
N GLU A 310 19.54 10.77 -6.61
CA GLU A 310 19.07 10.27 -7.89
C GLU A 310 17.99 11.17 -8.51
N LEU A 311 17.05 11.68 -7.71
CA LEU A 311 16.09 12.69 -8.16
C LEU A 311 16.81 13.94 -8.69
N ALA A 312 17.82 14.43 -7.95
CA ALA A 312 18.58 15.61 -8.32
C ALA A 312 19.40 15.43 -9.60
N SER A 313 19.96 14.24 -9.84
CA SER A 313 20.78 13.97 -11.03
C SER A 313 19.94 13.82 -12.31
N ARG A 314 18.71 13.30 -12.21
CA ARG A 314 17.87 13.01 -13.37
C ARG A 314 17.16 14.23 -13.93
N ASP A 315 16.75 15.18 -13.09
CA ASP A 315 16.18 16.44 -13.57
C ASP A 315 16.54 17.61 -12.62
N PRO A 316 17.71 18.25 -12.83
CA PRO A 316 18.16 19.35 -11.99
C PRO A 316 17.19 20.55 -11.97
N GLN A 317 16.47 20.79 -13.08
CA GLN A 317 15.51 21.90 -13.19
C GLN A 317 14.22 21.61 -12.42
N ARG A 318 13.74 20.36 -12.43
CA ARG A 318 12.59 19.95 -11.62
C ARG A 318 12.95 19.77 -10.14
N ALA A 319 14.13 19.24 -9.82
CA ALA A 319 14.58 19.07 -8.44
C ALA A 319 14.62 20.41 -7.67
N GLY A 320 15.05 21.49 -8.33
CA GLY A 320 14.99 22.85 -7.76
C GLY A 320 13.56 23.36 -7.49
N ARG A 321 12.55 22.88 -8.21
CA ARG A 321 11.13 23.22 -7.97
C ARG A 321 10.54 22.52 -6.74
N PHE A 322 11.15 21.42 -6.31
CA PHE A 322 10.69 20.61 -5.18
C PHE A 322 11.54 20.81 -3.92
N ALA A 323 12.64 21.57 -4.03
CA ALA A 323 13.53 21.95 -2.93
C ALA A 323 13.00 23.10 -2.06
N VAL A 324 11.77 23.57 -2.30
CA VAL A 324 11.12 24.64 -1.53
C VAL A 324 10.08 24.01 -0.60
N ASN A 325 10.02 24.52 0.63
CA ASN A 325 9.10 24.22 1.75
C ASN A 325 7.84 23.41 1.40
N PRO A 326 7.38 22.52 2.32
CA PRO A 326 6.12 21.81 2.13
C PRO A 326 5.05 22.82 1.72
N PRO A 327 4.41 22.66 0.55
CA PRO A 327 3.36 23.58 0.17
C PRO A 327 2.26 23.45 1.21
N ASP A 328 2.14 24.48 2.06
CA ASP A 328 0.89 24.79 2.72
C ASP A 328 -0.17 24.77 1.63
N SER A 329 -1.04 23.78 1.69
CA SER A 329 -2.20 23.63 0.81
C SER A 329 -1.86 23.78 -0.68
N VAL A 330 -1.49 22.67 -1.35
CA VAL A 330 -2.04 22.49 -2.69
C VAL A 330 -3.55 22.73 -2.54
N PRO A 331 -4.17 23.66 -3.29
CA PRO A 331 -5.59 23.84 -3.20
C PRO A 331 -6.20 22.48 -3.49
N ARG A 332 -6.80 21.86 -2.47
CA ARG A 332 -7.77 20.80 -2.70
C ARG A 332 -8.69 21.37 -3.78
N PRO A 333 -8.92 20.69 -4.90
CA PRO A 333 -10.04 21.05 -5.76
C PRO A 333 -11.22 21.29 -4.81
N LEU A 334 -11.92 22.42 -4.99
CA LEU A 334 -13.18 22.65 -4.28
C LEU A 334 -13.94 21.32 -4.28
N PRO A 335 -14.51 20.87 -3.15
CA PRO A 335 -15.36 19.70 -3.15
C PRO A 335 -16.58 20.01 -4.03
N LEU A 336 -16.43 19.84 -5.35
CA LEU A 336 -17.54 19.57 -6.24
C LEU A 336 -18.21 18.35 -5.63
N ALA A 337 -19.52 18.46 -5.39
CA ALA A 337 -20.32 17.53 -4.61
C ALA A 337 -19.78 16.11 -4.79
N GLN A 338 -19.14 15.56 -3.74
CA GLN A 338 -18.84 14.14 -3.75
C GLN A 338 -20.18 13.48 -4.06
N PRO A 339 -20.32 12.73 -5.17
CA PRO A 339 -21.56 12.02 -5.44
C PRO A 339 -21.87 11.26 -4.16
N GLY A 340 -23.06 11.52 -3.61
CA GLY A 340 -23.42 11.16 -2.25
C GLY A 340 -22.99 9.73 -1.97
N ARG A 341 -22.61 9.47 -0.71
CA ARG A 341 -22.36 8.13 -0.14
C ARG A 341 -23.65 7.27 -0.18
N ALA A 342 -24.27 7.12 -1.33
CA ALA A 342 -25.17 6.05 -1.64
C ALA A 342 -24.32 4.77 -1.64
N ALA A 343 -24.87 3.72 -1.03
CA ALA A 343 -24.25 2.42 -0.86
C ALA A 343 -23.97 1.75 -2.23
N ALA A 344 -22.97 2.23 -2.95
CA ALA A 344 -22.38 1.52 -4.06
C ALA A 344 -21.53 0.40 -3.46
N VAL A 345 -21.75 -0.80 -3.96
CA VAL A 345 -20.96 -2.00 -3.64
C VAL A 345 -19.48 -1.63 -3.74
N ARG A 346 -18.82 -1.57 -2.58
CA ARG A 346 -17.39 -1.36 -2.49
C ARG A 346 -16.73 -2.66 -2.88
N LEU A 347 -15.71 -2.55 -3.74
CA LEU A 347 -14.62 -3.51 -3.79
C LEU A 347 -14.24 -3.92 -2.37
N GLU A 348 -14.04 -5.21 -2.14
CA GLU A 348 -13.38 -5.73 -0.94
C GLU A 348 -12.16 -4.85 -0.58
N SER A 349 -12.01 -4.56 0.72
CA SER A 349 -11.43 -3.34 1.32
C SER A 349 -9.92 -3.07 1.12
N ASN A 350 -9.34 -3.33 -0.05
CA ASN A 350 -7.92 -3.07 -0.33
C ASN A 350 -7.69 -2.51 -1.75
N GLU A 351 -8.36 -3.07 -2.76
CA GLU A 351 -8.15 -2.64 -4.15
C GLU A 351 -8.86 -1.34 -4.48
N GLY A 352 -10.08 -1.15 -3.94
CA GLY A 352 -10.80 0.12 -4.00
C GLY A 352 -10.06 1.24 -3.27
N ASP A 353 -9.45 0.92 -2.12
CA ASP A 353 -8.64 1.87 -1.34
C ASP A 353 -7.37 2.26 -2.09
N PHE A 354 -6.72 1.31 -2.76
CA PHE A 354 -5.57 1.60 -3.63
C PHE A 354 -5.96 2.52 -4.80
N LEU A 355 -7.06 2.22 -5.50
CA LEU A 355 -7.53 3.06 -6.61
C LEU A 355 -7.97 4.46 -6.16
N ALA A 356 -8.60 4.55 -5.00
CA ALA A 356 -8.91 5.84 -4.37
C ALA A 356 -7.63 6.61 -4.04
N ALA A 357 -6.63 5.95 -3.46
CA ALA A 357 -5.34 6.56 -3.13
C ALA A 357 -4.58 7.07 -4.37
N LEU A 358 -4.71 6.39 -5.53
CA LEU A 358 -4.18 6.89 -6.80
C LEU A 358 -4.89 8.18 -7.24
N ARG A 359 -6.22 8.17 -7.26
CA ARG A 359 -7.03 9.32 -7.69
C ARG A 359 -6.85 10.54 -6.79
N ASP A 360 -6.77 10.35 -5.47
CA ASP A 360 -6.52 11.43 -4.51
C ASP A 360 -5.16 12.13 -4.74
N ARG A 361 -4.23 11.45 -5.42
CA ARG A 361 -2.92 11.98 -5.84
C ARG A 361 -2.90 12.55 -7.25
N GLY A 362 -4.06 12.60 -7.92
CA GLY A 362 -4.17 13.02 -9.32
C GLY A 362 -3.66 11.97 -10.32
N LEU A 363 -3.56 10.71 -9.91
CA LEU A 363 -3.12 9.59 -10.76
C LEU A 363 -4.31 8.87 -11.41
N SER A 364 -5.28 9.65 -11.89
CA SER A 364 -6.56 9.15 -12.41
C SER A 364 -6.41 8.37 -13.71
N ARG A 365 -5.48 8.75 -14.58
CA ARG A 365 -5.21 8.01 -15.82
C ARG A 365 -4.65 6.64 -15.48
N LEU A 366 -3.69 6.57 -14.56
CA LEU A 366 -3.11 5.30 -14.12
C LEU A 366 -4.15 4.38 -13.44
N ALA A 367 -5.06 4.94 -12.64
CA ALA A 367 -6.18 4.20 -12.07
C ALA A 367 -7.12 3.64 -13.16
N GLY A 368 -7.34 4.39 -14.25
CA GLY A 368 -8.08 3.92 -15.43
C GLY A 368 -7.38 2.74 -16.12
N VAL A 369 -6.07 2.84 -16.38
CA VAL A 369 -5.27 1.77 -16.99
C VAL A 369 -5.32 0.48 -16.18
N TYR A 370 -5.25 0.57 -14.85
CA TYR A 370 -5.44 -0.59 -13.99
C TYR A 370 -6.80 -1.26 -14.23
N CYS A 371 -7.88 -0.47 -14.26
CA CYS A 371 -9.24 -1.01 -14.41
C CYS A 371 -9.44 -1.66 -15.78
N GLU A 372 -8.94 -1.03 -16.85
CA GLU A 372 -9.01 -1.58 -18.22
C GLU A 372 -8.25 -2.92 -18.32
N THR A 373 -7.04 -2.98 -17.76
CA THR A 373 -6.23 -4.20 -17.74
C THR A 373 -6.91 -5.32 -16.95
N ALA A 374 -7.52 -4.98 -15.81
CA ALA A 374 -8.28 -5.94 -15.03
C ALA A 374 -9.53 -6.44 -15.78
N LEU A 375 -10.30 -5.54 -16.39
CA LEU A 375 -11.52 -5.86 -17.15
C LEU A 375 -11.28 -6.74 -18.37
N ALA A 376 -10.07 -6.71 -18.94
CA ALA A 376 -9.66 -7.56 -20.05
C ALA A 376 -9.56 -9.06 -19.69
N GLN A 377 -9.59 -9.41 -18.39
CA GLN A 377 -9.60 -10.80 -17.96
C GLN A 377 -10.94 -11.48 -18.34
N PRO A 378 -10.90 -12.67 -18.98
CA PRO A 378 -12.10 -13.33 -19.49
C PRO A 378 -13.03 -13.81 -18.36
N ASP A 379 -12.46 -14.39 -17.31
CA ASP A 379 -13.22 -15.13 -16.28
C ASP A 379 -13.57 -14.28 -15.04
N LEU A 380 -13.94 -13.01 -15.24
CA LEU A 380 -14.37 -12.15 -14.13
C LEU A 380 -15.85 -12.38 -13.77
N PRO A 381 -16.18 -12.64 -12.49
CA PRO A 381 -17.56 -12.66 -12.02
C PRO A 381 -18.29 -11.35 -12.36
N PRO A 382 -19.59 -11.37 -12.70
CA PRO A 382 -20.34 -10.17 -13.07
C PRO A 382 -20.27 -9.04 -12.04
N ALA A 383 -20.34 -9.37 -10.75
CA ALA A 383 -20.20 -8.42 -9.66
C ALA A 383 -18.84 -7.69 -9.70
N ARG A 384 -17.75 -8.46 -9.85
CA ARG A 384 -16.40 -7.90 -9.93
C ARG A 384 -16.20 -7.05 -11.19
N ARG A 385 -16.76 -7.50 -12.32
CA ARG A 385 -16.75 -6.73 -13.57
C ARG A 385 -17.50 -5.40 -13.41
N ALA A 386 -18.61 -5.39 -12.69
CA ALA A 386 -19.37 -4.18 -12.38
C ALA A 386 -18.56 -3.19 -11.52
N GLU A 387 -17.94 -3.69 -10.45
CA GLU A 387 -17.08 -2.89 -9.56
C GLU A 387 -15.94 -2.22 -10.32
N LEU A 388 -15.21 -2.99 -11.14
CA LEU A 388 -14.12 -2.46 -11.97
C LEU A 388 -14.62 -1.45 -13.01
N SER A 389 -15.82 -1.65 -13.55
CA SER A 389 -16.44 -0.72 -14.50
C SER A 389 -16.81 0.61 -13.81
N ILE A 390 -17.34 0.55 -12.59
CA ILE A 390 -17.61 1.72 -11.75
C ILE A 390 -16.32 2.48 -11.46
N GLU A 391 -15.26 1.79 -11.06
CA GLU A 391 -13.96 2.42 -10.79
C GLU A 391 -13.30 3.00 -12.05
N LEU A 392 -13.46 2.35 -13.22
CA LEU A 392 -13.02 2.89 -14.50
C LEU A 392 -13.74 4.20 -14.82
N ILE A 393 -15.07 4.22 -14.72
CA ILE A 393 -15.88 5.42 -14.98
C ILE A 393 -15.47 6.57 -14.03
N ARG A 394 -15.26 6.28 -12.74
CA ARG A 394 -14.77 7.27 -11.76
C ARG A 394 -13.40 7.82 -12.15
N SER A 395 -12.50 6.95 -12.56
CA SER A 395 -11.13 7.33 -12.94
C SER A 395 -11.12 8.20 -14.19
N LEU A 396 -11.87 7.82 -15.24
CA LEU A 396 -12.04 8.61 -16.46
C LEU A 396 -12.71 9.97 -16.19
N THR A 397 -13.70 10.00 -15.31
CA THR A 397 -14.36 11.26 -14.89
C THR A 397 -13.35 12.21 -14.28
N MET A 398 -12.55 11.75 -13.31
CA MET A 398 -11.52 12.58 -12.69
C MET A 398 -10.41 13.00 -13.65
N GLU A 399 -10.01 12.10 -14.56
CA GLU A 399 -9.06 12.42 -15.62
C GLU A 399 -9.59 13.54 -16.53
N ALA A 400 -10.85 13.45 -16.97
CA ALA A 400 -11.47 14.46 -17.81
C ALA A 400 -11.61 15.83 -17.10
N LEU A 401 -11.94 15.83 -15.81
CA LEU A 401 -12.00 17.06 -15.01
C LEU A 401 -10.63 17.76 -14.91
N GLY A 402 -9.53 16.98 -14.85
CA GLY A 402 -8.16 17.49 -14.80
C GLY A 402 -7.51 17.76 -16.16
N ALA A 403 -8.11 17.27 -17.26
CA ALA A 403 -7.53 17.35 -18.59
C ALA A 403 -7.72 18.74 -19.24
N PRO A 404 -6.88 19.11 -20.23
CA PRO A 404 -7.08 20.30 -21.05
C PRO A 404 -8.35 20.15 -21.91
N PRO A 405 -9.07 21.25 -22.23
CA PRO A 405 -10.33 21.18 -22.98
C PRO A 405 -10.28 20.35 -24.27
N ALA A 406 -9.16 20.36 -24.99
CA ALA A 406 -8.97 19.63 -26.24
C ALA A 406 -8.95 18.09 -26.08
N GLU A 407 -8.64 17.57 -24.90
CA GLU A 407 -8.53 16.14 -24.64
C GLU A 407 -9.80 15.56 -23.97
N ARG A 408 -10.64 16.41 -23.37
CA ARG A 408 -11.76 15.97 -22.51
C ARG A 408 -12.82 15.16 -23.23
N GLU A 409 -13.21 15.56 -24.43
CA GLU A 409 -14.30 14.91 -25.16
C GLU A 409 -14.01 13.43 -25.40
N ALA A 410 -12.77 13.10 -25.77
CA ALA A 410 -12.35 11.71 -25.95
C ALA A 410 -12.44 10.89 -24.64
N ILE A 411 -12.10 11.50 -23.50
CA ILE A 411 -12.15 10.85 -22.19
C ILE A 411 -13.60 10.64 -21.74
N TRP A 412 -14.48 11.63 -21.93
CA TRP A 412 -15.91 11.50 -21.65
C TRP A 412 -16.56 10.38 -22.48
N ASN A 413 -16.23 10.32 -23.78
CA ASN A 413 -16.72 9.24 -24.65
C ASN A 413 -16.26 7.85 -24.18
N ARG A 414 -15.03 7.73 -23.65
CA ARG A 414 -14.57 6.46 -23.05
C ARG A 414 -15.37 6.09 -21.80
N ALA A 415 -15.76 7.05 -20.98
CA ALA A 415 -16.60 6.80 -19.79
C ALA A 415 -18.00 6.30 -20.20
N ASP A 416 -18.62 6.91 -21.21
CA ASP A 416 -19.90 6.47 -21.76
C ASP A 416 -19.81 5.08 -22.41
N GLN A 417 -18.70 4.79 -23.11
CA GLN A 417 -18.45 3.45 -23.66
C GLN A 417 -18.32 2.39 -22.57
N ALA A 418 -17.64 2.69 -21.46
CA ALA A 418 -17.53 1.75 -20.33
C ALA A 418 -18.90 1.42 -19.72
N VAL A 419 -19.80 2.41 -19.62
CA VAL A 419 -21.20 2.19 -19.20
C VAL A 419 -21.92 1.29 -20.22
N ALA A 420 -21.86 1.63 -21.51
CA ALA A 420 -22.56 0.91 -22.55
C ALA A 420 -22.11 -0.56 -22.64
N GLN A 421 -20.80 -0.83 -22.64
CA GLN A 421 -20.23 -2.18 -22.73
C GLN A 421 -20.69 -3.09 -21.59
N PHE A 422 -20.81 -2.56 -20.37
CA PHE A 422 -21.29 -3.35 -19.24
C PHE A 422 -22.80 -3.59 -19.34
N VAL A 423 -23.57 -2.53 -19.57
CA VAL A 423 -25.04 -2.59 -19.57
C VAL A 423 -25.58 -3.45 -20.70
N GLU A 424 -24.97 -3.42 -21.88
CA GLU A 424 -25.36 -4.25 -23.03
C GLU A 424 -25.22 -5.75 -22.73
N ARG A 425 -24.18 -6.14 -21.97
CA ARG A 425 -23.92 -7.56 -21.64
C ARG A 425 -24.71 -8.06 -20.43
N HIS A 426 -25.12 -7.16 -19.54
CA HIS A 426 -25.74 -7.49 -18.26
C HIS A 426 -27.12 -6.83 -18.08
N SER A 427 -27.82 -6.55 -19.19
CA SER A 427 -29.12 -5.86 -19.22
C SER A 427 -30.21 -6.68 -18.50
N GLY A 428 -30.31 -6.55 -17.19
CA GLY A 428 -31.25 -7.33 -16.37
C GLY A 428 -30.70 -7.65 -14.98
N GLU A 429 -29.38 -7.65 -14.82
CA GLU A 429 -28.73 -7.89 -13.53
C GLU A 429 -28.80 -6.67 -12.61
N PHE A 430 -28.79 -6.90 -11.29
CA PHE A 430 -28.71 -5.85 -10.26
C PHE A 430 -27.55 -4.87 -10.51
N TRP A 431 -26.43 -5.38 -11.00
CA TRP A 431 -25.20 -4.64 -11.25
C TRP A 431 -25.32 -3.58 -12.36
N ALA A 432 -26.17 -3.82 -13.36
CA ALA A 432 -26.35 -2.88 -14.47
C ALA A 432 -26.90 -1.53 -13.98
N LEU A 433 -27.77 -1.54 -12.96
CA LEU A 433 -28.29 -0.32 -12.37
C LEU A 433 -27.19 0.49 -11.67
N SER A 434 -26.31 -0.18 -10.93
CA SER A 434 -25.17 0.48 -10.25
C SER A 434 -24.21 1.15 -11.24
N VAL A 435 -23.91 0.48 -12.36
CA VAL A 435 -23.07 1.03 -13.42
C VAL A 435 -23.76 2.21 -14.13
N ARG A 436 -25.07 2.13 -14.42
CA ARG A 436 -25.84 3.25 -15.00
C ARG A 436 -25.84 4.47 -14.09
N VAL A 437 -26.08 4.27 -12.79
CA VAL A 437 -26.03 5.35 -11.79
C VAL A 437 -24.65 6.00 -11.76
N GLN A 438 -23.57 5.22 -11.82
CA GLN A 438 -22.22 5.78 -11.91
C GLN A 438 -21.98 6.55 -13.21
N GLY A 439 -22.54 6.11 -14.33
CA GLY A 439 -22.52 6.85 -15.61
C GLY A 439 -23.29 8.18 -15.54
N LEU A 440 -24.41 8.23 -14.81
CA LEU A 440 -25.11 9.49 -14.57
C LEU A 440 -24.29 10.47 -13.74
N ILE A 441 -23.60 9.98 -12.71
CA ILE A 441 -22.69 10.81 -11.91
C ILE A 441 -21.61 11.44 -12.80
N ALA A 442 -21.02 10.67 -13.73
CA ALA A 442 -20.04 11.17 -14.67
C ALA A 442 -20.63 12.27 -15.59
N ARG A 443 -21.84 12.04 -16.13
CA ARG A 443 -22.54 13.02 -16.98
C ARG A 443 -22.96 14.27 -16.21
N SER A 444 -23.34 14.16 -14.94
CA SER A 444 -23.56 15.31 -14.05
C SER A 444 -22.29 16.16 -13.95
N ALA A 445 -21.14 15.55 -13.66
CA ALA A 445 -19.87 16.26 -13.52
C ALA A 445 -19.45 16.96 -14.83
N GLN A 446 -19.66 16.31 -15.98
CA GLN A 446 -19.43 16.92 -17.29
C GLN A 446 -20.31 18.15 -17.54
N ALA A 447 -21.61 18.04 -17.23
CA ALA A 447 -22.57 19.13 -17.42
C ALA A 447 -22.29 20.32 -16.49
N GLU A 448 -21.93 20.05 -15.23
CA GLU A 448 -21.52 21.07 -14.25
C GLU A 448 -20.25 21.80 -14.70
N LEU A 449 -19.23 21.07 -15.15
CA LEU A 449 -18.00 21.67 -15.68
C LEU A 449 -18.31 22.59 -16.87
N ALA A 450 -19.10 22.11 -17.83
CA ALA A 450 -19.49 22.91 -19.00
C ALA A 450 -20.25 24.19 -18.61
N PHE A 451 -21.13 24.10 -17.61
CA PHE A 451 -21.84 25.26 -17.07
C PHE A 451 -20.88 26.28 -16.44
N HIS A 452 -19.97 25.83 -15.58
CA HIS A 452 -18.98 26.70 -14.94
C HIS A 452 -18.04 27.36 -15.96
N GLU A 453 -17.62 26.65 -17.00
CA GLU A 453 -16.77 27.21 -18.06
C GLU A 453 -17.50 28.26 -18.91
N ALA A 454 -18.76 27.98 -19.28
CA ALA A 454 -19.59 28.94 -20.02
C ALA A 454 -19.87 30.21 -19.21
N ALA A 455 -19.98 30.10 -17.88
CA ALA A 455 -20.09 31.23 -16.97
C ALA A 455 -18.77 32.02 -16.88
N ALA A 456 -17.65 31.33 -16.61
CA ALA A 456 -16.34 31.96 -16.38
C ALA A 456 -15.77 32.67 -17.62
N ARG A 457 -16.00 32.13 -18.82
CA ARG A 457 -15.49 32.70 -20.09
C ARG A 457 -16.41 33.74 -20.72
N ASN A 458 -17.47 34.15 -20.01
CA ASN A 458 -18.51 35.05 -20.51
C ASN A 458 -19.02 34.65 -21.92
N MET A 459 -19.15 33.34 -22.18
CA MET A 459 -19.45 32.81 -23.52
C MET A 459 -20.84 33.25 -24.00
N ALA A 460 -21.02 33.24 -25.32
CA ALA A 460 -22.29 33.61 -25.95
C ALA A 460 -23.49 32.85 -25.35
N PRO A 461 -24.69 33.47 -25.27
CA PRO A 461 -25.88 32.89 -24.63
C PRO A 461 -26.19 31.45 -25.05
N ALA A 462 -26.00 31.11 -26.32
CA ALA A 462 -26.22 29.77 -26.87
C ALA A 462 -25.41 28.66 -26.16
N TRP A 463 -24.19 28.95 -25.69
CA TRP A 463 -23.37 27.98 -24.94
C TRP A 463 -23.90 27.75 -23.52
N ARG A 464 -24.42 28.81 -22.88
CA ARG A 464 -25.04 28.70 -21.56
C ARG A 464 -26.36 27.93 -21.61
N ASP A 465 -27.14 28.14 -22.67
CA ASP A 465 -28.41 27.43 -22.86
C ASP A 465 -28.18 25.94 -23.13
N ARG A 466 -27.17 25.60 -23.95
CA ARG A 466 -26.74 24.21 -24.17
C ARG A 466 -26.28 23.52 -22.87
N ALA A 467 -25.52 24.21 -22.02
CA ALA A 467 -25.09 23.67 -20.72
C ALA A 467 -26.28 23.44 -19.77
N LYS A 468 -27.24 24.36 -19.72
CA LYS A 468 -28.48 24.20 -18.93
C LYS A 468 -29.35 23.05 -19.43
N GLU A 469 -29.45 22.88 -20.74
CA GLU A 469 -30.21 21.78 -21.34
C GLU A 469 -29.59 20.41 -21.00
N SER A 470 -28.26 20.31 -21.02
CA SER A 470 -27.53 19.12 -20.57
C SER A 470 -27.81 18.77 -19.11
N LEU A 471 -27.76 19.76 -18.19
CA LEU A 471 -28.11 19.55 -16.77
C LEU A 471 -29.56 19.07 -16.59
N ARG A 472 -30.51 19.66 -17.32
CA ARG A 472 -31.92 19.22 -17.28
C ARG A 472 -32.12 17.81 -17.80
N ALA A 473 -31.37 17.41 -18.83
CA ALA A 473 -31.43 16.05 -19.36
C ALA A 473 -30.91 15.03 -18.34
N VAL A 474 -29.83 15.34 -17.64
CA VAL A 474 -29.27 14.49 -16.57
C VAL A 474 -30.26 14.36 -15.41
N LEU A 475 -30.91 15.45 -14.98
CA LEU A 475 -31.93 15.42 -13.93
C LEU A 475 -33.11 14.48 -14.25
N ARG A 476 -33.64 14.53 -15.48
CA ARG A 476 -34.71 13.60 -15.91
C ARG A 476 -34.27 12.14 -15.85
N GLN A 477 -33.02 11.84 -16.19
CA GLN A 477 -32.49 10.47 -16.11
C GLN A 477 -32.33 10.00 -14.65
N TRP A 478 -31.95 10.90 -13.74
CA TRP A 478 -31.95 10.60 -12.30
C TRP A 478 -33.34 10.23 -11.78
N GLU A 479 -34.36 11.02 -12.13
CA GLU A 479 -35.76 10.75 -11.74
C GLU A 479 -36.24 9.38 -12.24
N GLN A 480 -35.92 9.02 -13.49
CA GLN A 480 -36.26 7.72 -14.06
C GLN A 480 -35.61 6.56 -13.29
N HIS A 481 -34.33 6.67 -12.93
CA HIS A 481 -33.64 5.62 -12.18
C HIS A 481 -34.05 5.54 -10.71
N ALA A 482 -34.42 6.67 -10.10
CA ALA A 482 -35.00 6.67 -8.75
C ALA A 482 -36.32 5.89 -8.72
N ALA A 483 -37.19 6.09 -9.71
CA ALA A 483 -38.43 5.32 -9.84
C ALA A 483 -38.18 3.82 -10.04
N GLU A 484 -37.19 3.43 -10.87
CA GLU A 484 -36.79 2.02 -11.07
C GLU A 484 -36.29 1.37 -9.76
N LEU A 485 -35.57 2.13 -8.92
CA LEU A 485 -35.11 1.65 -7.61
C LEU A 485 -36.26 1.44 -6.63
N GLU A 486 -37.20 2.38 -6.58
CA GLU A 486 -38.39 2.28 -5.72
C GLU A 486 -39.27 1.10 -6.09
N GLU A 487 -39.44 0.81 -7.38
CA GLU A 487 -40.21 -0.34 -7.87
C GLU A 487 -39.58 -1.67 -7.47
N ARG A 488 -38.24 -1.78 -7.51
CA ARG A 488 -37.51 -2.99 -7.11
C ARG A 488 -37.42 -3.22 -5.59
N GLN A 489 -37.69 -2.20 -4.78
CA GLN A 489 -37.72 -2.30 -3.31
C GLN A 489 -39.09 -2.70 -2.74
N ARG A 490 -40.15 -2.59 -3.55
CA ARG A 490 -41.50 -3.08 -3.24
C ARG A 490 -41.61 -4.56 -3.61
#